data_AF-A0A936GIN3-F1
#
_entry.id   AF-A0A936GIN3-F1
#
_cell.length_a   1.000
_cell.length_b   1.000
_cell.length_c   1.000
_cell.angle_alpha   90.00
_cell.angle_beta   90.00
_cell.angle_gamma   90.00
#
_symmetry.space_group_name_H-M   'P 1'
#
loop_
_entity.id
_entity.type
_entity.pdbx_description
1 polymer ?
#
loop_
_entity_poly.entity_id
_entity_poly.type
_entity_poly.pdbx_seq_one_letter_code
_entity_poly.pdbx_strand_id
1 'polypeptide(L)'
;MQKHWKLLLELQSNYQKKSYVVPAHPERQRSYKINHFRDMNNAGPDVCFGFESMSGHQKSSGRGGYSSSADGGGTYGGCGIYAAEIGGLWDAMLSEGRGFWLFANSDYHANDGDFYPGEYQKTYTHVTQKMNAQAIVDGLRSGNSWVVNGDLIDSLIFQNRYFRSKRRTCASMGSNMLINKGNSIRVTIIVRDPQDANFNTYSSFLLLLL
;
A
#
# COMPACT_ATOMS: atom_id res chain seq x y z
N MET A 1 3.89 -13.01 21.68
CA MET A 1 3.95 -12.84 20.21
C MET A 1 4.51 -14.06 19.47
N GLN A 2 4.42 -15.30 19.97
CA GLN A 2 4.76 -16.50 19.18
C GLN A 2 3.53 -17.15 18.51
N LYS A 3 2.29 -16.75 18.89
CA LYS A 3 1.06 -17.41 18.45
C LYS A 3 0.59 -17.02 17.03
N HIS A 4 0.63 -15.74 16.64
CA HIS A 4 0.19 -15.30 15.29
C HIS A 4 1.09 -15.79 14.12
N TRP A 5 2.34 -16.17 14.39
CA TRP A 5 3.33 -16.57 13.39
C TRP A 5 3.07 -18.01 12.95
N LYS A 6 2.59 -18.85 13.88
CA LYS A 6 2.12 -20.21 13.58
C LYS A 6 0.95 -20.19 12.60
N LEU A 7 0.02 -19.24 12.75
CA LEU A 7 -1.08 -19.09 11.80
C LEU A 7 -0.57 -18.70 10.41
N LEU A 8 0.37 -17.75 10.31
CA LEU A 8 0.95 -17.37 9.02
C LEU A 8 1.71 -18.53 8.36
N LEU A 9 2.47 -19.31 9.13
CA LEU A 9 3.14 -20.52 8.62
C LEU A 9 2.14 -21.56 8.11
N GLU A 10 1.05 -21.77 8.84
CA GLU A 10 -0.02 -22.70 8.48
C GLU A 10 -0.71 -22.24 7.18
N LEU A 11 -1.07 -20.96 7.09
CA LEU A 11 -1.66 -20.37 5.90
C LEU A 11 -0.69 -20.42 4.71
N GLN A 12 0.59 -20.14 4.93
CA GLN A 12 1.61 -20.22 3.89
C GLN A 12 1.78 -21.66 3.38
N SER A 13 1.74 -22.66 4.27
CA SER A 13 1.96 -24.06 3.89
C SER A 13 0.75 -24.68 3.19
N ASN A 14 -0.46 -24.35 3.66
CA ASN A 14 -1.69 -25.04 3.24
C ASN A 14 -2.61 -24.19 2.35
N TYR A 15 -2.46 -22.86 2.38
CA TYR A 15 -3.35 -21.90 1.73
C TYR A 15 -2.62 -20.72 1.08
N GLN A 16 -1.35 -20.89 0.71
CA GLN A 16 -0.41 -19.85 0.24
C GLN A 16 -1.03 -18.79 -0.68
N LYS A 17 -1.74 -19.24 -1.71
CA LYS A 17 -2.34 -18.37 -2.73
C LYS A 17 -3.83 -18.10 -2.49
N LYS A 18 -4.46 -18.83 -1.57
CA LYS A 18 -5.90 -18.78 -1.28
C LYS A 18 -6.23 -17.97 -0.03
N SER A 19 -5.21 -17.42 0.62
CA SER A 19 -5.34 -16.62 1.83
C SER A 19 -4.42 -15.40 1.73
N TYR A 20 -4.73 -14.40 2.56
CA TYR A 20 -3.91 -13.20 2.74
C TYR A 20 -4.19 -12.61 4.11
N VAL A 21 -3.25 -11.83 4.62
CA VAL A 21 -3.33 -11.08 5.87
C VAL A 21 -2.77 -9.68 5.61
N VAL A 22 -3.53 -8.67 6.02
CA VAL A 22 -3.12 -7.27 5.98
C VAL A 22 -3.32 -6.71 7.39
N PRO A 23 -2.25 -6.38 8.13
CA PRO A 23 -2.36 -5.67 9.40
C PRO A 23 -3.06 -4.32 9.18
N ALA A 24 -4.16 -4.12 9.91
CA ALA A 24 -4.96 -2.91 9.88
C ALA A 24 -4.64 -2.02 11.08
N HIS A 25 -4.71 -0.71 10.87
CA HIS A 25 -4.36 0.37 11.79
C HIS A 25 -3.08 0.12 12.61
N PRO A 26 -1.95 -0.23 11.97
CA PRO A 26 -0.82 -0.77 12.71
C PRO A 26 -0.20 0.20 13.72
N GLU A 27 -0.26 1.51 13.47
CA GLU A 27 0.33 2.54 14.31
C GLU A 27 -0.60 3.03 15.43
N ARG A 28 -1.92 2.78 15.32
CA ARG A 28 -2.95 3.40 16.17
C ARG A 28 -2.74 3.14 17.66
N GLN A 29 -2.39 1.92 18.02
CA GLN A 29 -2.29 1.44 19.40
C GLN A 29 -0.87 1.02 19.78
N ARG A 30 0.13 1.23 18.92
CA ARG A 30 1.53 0.84 19.14
C ARG A 30 1.73 -0.66 19.41
N SER A 31 0.79 -1.47 18.94
CA SER A 31 0.79 -2.93 19.12
C SER A 31 1.74 -3.62 18.13
N TYR A 32 2.05 -2.97 17.01
CA TYR A 32 2.98 -3.47 16.01
C TYR A 32 4.33 -2.77 16.14
N LYS A 33 5.39 -3.57 16.22
CA LYS A 33 6.76 -3.11 16.08
C LYS A 33 7.22 -3.37 14.65
N ILE A 34 8.17 -2.57 14.17
CA ILE A 34 8.75 -2.68 12.82
C ILE A 34 9.23 -4.12 12.53
N ASN A 35 9.86 -4.82 13.49
CA ASN A 35 10.31 -6.19 13.29
C ASN A 35 9.16 -7.19 13.10
N HIS A 36 7.96 -6.92 13.62
CA HIS A 36 6.82 -7.82 13.44
C HIS A 36 6.43 -7.96 11.97
N PHE A 37 6.53 -6.91 11.16
CA PHE A 37 6.23 -6.98 9.73
C PHE A 37 7.21 -7.88 8.98
N ARG A 38 8.50 -7.81 9.33
CA ARG A 38 9.51 -8.74 8.83
C ARG A 38 9.20 -10.17 9.24
N ASP A 39 8.88 -10.38 10.52
CA ASP A 39 8.58 -11.73 11.01
C ASP A 39 7.33 -12.32 10.35
N MET A 40 6.29 -11.50 10.15
CA MET A 40 5.07 -11.92 9.45
C MET A 40 5.35 -12.27 7.99
N ASN A 41 6.12 -11.43 7.28
CA ASN A 41 6.50 -11.69 5.90
C ASN A 41 7.49 -12.87 5.77
N ASN A 42 8.38 -13.10 6.74
CA ASN A 42 9.24 -14.28 6.81
C ASN A 42 8.41 -15.57 6.98
N ALA A 43 7.38 -15.52 7.83
CA ALA A 43 6.51 -16.67 8.11
C ALA A 43 5.60 -17.01 6.92
N GLY A 44 5.11 -16.00 6.19
CA GLY A 44 4.22 -16.21 5.07
C GLY A 44 4.36 -15.12 4.01
N PRO A 45 5.39 -15.15 3.16
CA PRO A 45 5.65 -14.08 2.19
C PRO A 45 4.56 -13.93 1.13
N ASP A 46 3.79 -14.99 0.85
CA ASP A 46 2.66 -14.93 -0.08
C ASP A 46 1.32 -14.66 0.62
N VAL A 47 1.30 -14.69 1.95
CA VAL A 47 0.10 -14.46 2.76
C VAL A 47 0.11 -13.05 3.35
N CYS A 48 1.22 -12.62 3.95
CA CYS A 48 1.40 -11.30 4.52
C CYS A 48 2.39 -10.50 3.65
N PHE A 49 1.85 -9.80 2.67
CA PHE A 49 2.57 -9.07 1.63
C PHE A 49 2.29 -7.56 1.66
N GLY A 50 1.83 -7.03 2.79
CA GLY A 50 1.63 -5.60 2.95
C GLY A 50 0.92 -5.24 4.24
N PHE A 51 0.55 -3.98 4.36
CA PHE A 51 -0.15 -3.43 5.51
C PHE A 51 -1.04 -2.27 5.09
N GLU A 52 -2.01 -1.95 5.94
CA GLU A 52 -2.78 -0.74 5.77
C GLU A 52 -1.91 0.49 6.08
N SER A 53 -1.72 1.31 5.07
CA SER A 53 -0.92 2.54 5.12
C SER A 53 -1.78 3.82 5.13
N MET A 54 -3.01 3.70 4.62
CA MET A 54 -4.01 4.77 4.59
C MET A 54 -5.17 4.29 5.44
N SER A 55 -5.13 4.62 6.73
CA SER A 55 -6.11 4.16 7.72
C SER A 55 -7.51 4.68 7.45
N GLY A 56 -8.55 3.94 7.83
CA GLY A 56 -9.94 4.43 7.84
C GLY A 56 -10.16 5.68 8.73
N HIS A 57 -11.39 6.16 8.88
CA HIS A 57 -11.73 7.39 9.62
C HIS A 57 -11.11 8.68 9.05
N GLN A 58 -11.10 8.81 7.72
CA GLN A 58 -10.57 9.99 7.03
C GLN A 58 -11.51 11.20 7.03
N LYS A 59 -12.78 11.03 7.43
CA LYS A 59 -13.80 12.10 7.48
C LYS A 59 -13.68 12.93 8.77
N SER A 60 -12.47 13.37 9.08
CA SER A 60 -12.17 14.14 10.29
C SER A 60 -10.91 14.99 10.10
N SER A 61 -10.72 16.01 10.94
CA SER A 61 -9.48 16.79 10.98
C SER A 61 -8.29 15.95 11.48
N GLY A 62 -8.54 15.01 12.41
CA GLY A 62 -7.58 14.00 12.87
C GLY A 62 -7.55 12.78 11.96
N ARG A 63 -7.22 12.99 10.67
CA ARG A 63 -7.27 11.98 9.60
C ARG A 63 -6.66 10.65 10.03
N GLY A 64 -7.37 9.54 9.81
CA GLY A 64 -6.96 8.20 10.24
C GLY A 64 -7.46 7.80 11.62
N GLY A 65 -8.05 8.74 12.38
CA GLY A 65 -8.50 8.52 13.76
C GLY A 65 -7.35 8.26 14.73
N TYR A 66 -6.13 8.72 14.39
CA TYR A 66 -4.93 8.52 15.20
C TYR A 66 -4.76 9.70 16.15
N SER A 67 -4.63 9.41 17.44
CA SER A 67 -4.24 10.39 18.44
C SER A 67 -2.73 10.65 18.40
N SER A 68 -2.29 11.67 19.14
CA SER A 68 -0.86 11.95 19.36
C SER A 68 -0.10 10.83 20.08
N SER A 69 -0.81 9.82 20.60
CA SER A 69 -0.20 8.63 21.19
C SER A 69 0.07 7.51 20.19
N ALA A 70 -0.41 7.61 18.93
CA ALA A 70 -0.07 6.65 17.88
C ALA A 70 1.45 6.68 17.59
N ASP A 71 1.99 5.61 17.01
CA ASP A 71 3.36 5.66 16.51
C ASP A 71 3.47 6.76 15.44
N GLY A 72 4.51 7.59 15.52
CA GLY A 72 4.65 8.77 14.67
C GLY A 72 3.77 9.98 15.03
N GLY A 73 3.00 9.90 16.13
CA GLY A 73 2.25 11.06 16.67
C GLY A 73 0.99 11.45 15.90
N GLY A 74 0.50 10.59 15.00
CA GLY A 74 -0.66 10.85 14.15
C GLY A 74 -0.46 10.29 12.74
N THR A 75 -1.20 10.84 11.77
CA THR A 75 -0.97 10.57 10.34
C THR A 75 -0.36 11.78 9.63
N TYR A 76 0.24 11.52 8.48
CA TYR A 76 0.90 12.48 7.60
C TYR A 76 0.07 12.60 6.34
N GLY A 77 -0.86 13.56 6.32
CA GLY A 77 -1.83 13.67 5.21
C GLY A 77 -2.72 12.43 5.07
N GLY A 78 -3.09 11.80 6.21
CA GLY A 78 -3.89 10.58 6.25
C GLY A 78 -3.09 9.29 6.02
N CYS A 79 -1.77 9.37 5.80
CA CYS A 79 -0.87 8.22 5.70
C CYS A 79 -0.19 7.93 7.04
N GLY A 80 -0.14 6.68 7.45
CA GLY A 80 0.57 6.25 8.67
C GLY A 80 2.09 6.40 8.54
N ILE A 81 2.79 6.64 9.66
CA ILE A 81 4.24 6.89 9.67
C ILE A 81 5.04 5.73 9.05
N TYR A 82 4.56 4.49 9.15
CA TYR A 82 5.27 3.33 8.61
C TYR A 82 5.36 3.31 7.09
N ALA A 83 4.53 4.11 6.40
CA ALA A 83 4.61 4.34 4.96
C ALA A 83 5.07 5.76 4.60
N ALA A 84 4.79 6.77 5.43
CA ALA A 84 5.08 8.17 5.12
C ALA A 84 6.56 8.58 5.32
N GLU A 85 7.29 7.86 6.17
CA GLU A 85 8.69 8.18 6.47
C GLU A 85 9.64 7.66 5.38
N ILE A 86 10.39 8.58 4.76
CA ILE A 86 11.48 8.23 3.83
C ILE A 86 12.57 7.49 4.58
N GLY A 87 12.96 6.31 4.09
CA GLY A 87 13.87 5.39 4.77
C GLY A 87 13.23 4.62 5.93
N GLY A 88 11.91 4.74 6.12
CA GLY A 88 11.14 4.08 7.17
C GLY A 88 10.87 2.60 6.93
N LEU A 89 9.82 2.06 7.57
CA LEU A 89 9.49 0.63 7.48
C LEU A 89 9.31 0.15 6.04
N TRP A 90 8.49 0.85 5.24
CA TRP A 90 8.17 0.41 3.88
C TRP A 90 9.41 0.36 2.99
N ASP A 91 10.21 1.43 2.97
CA ASP A 91 11.47 1.51 2.24
C ASP A 91 12.44 0.40 2.65
N ALA A 92 12.54 0.11 3.95
CA ALA A 92 13.37 -0.98 4.45
C ALA A 92 12.88 -2.35 3.93
N MET A 93 11.57 -2.62 4.00
CA MET A 93 11.00 -3.88 3.48
C MET A 93 11.29 -4.07 1.99
N LEU A 94 11.13 -3.01 1.18
CA LEU A 94 11.45 -3.04 -0.25
C LEU A 94 12.94 -3.24 -0.51
N SER A 95 13.81 -2.54 0.24
CA SER A 95 15.28 -2.66 0.11
C SER A 95 15.82 -4.05 0.47
N GLU A 96 15.11 -4.76 1.36
CA GLU A 96 15.38 -6.16 1.71
C GLU A 96 14.91 -7.16 0.64
N GLY A 97 14.34 -6.67 -0.47
CA GLY A 97 13.84 -7.51 -1.56
C GLY A 97 12.47 -8.13 -1.30
N ARG A 98 11.71 -7.61 -0.34
CA ARG A 98 10.38 -8.13 0.01
C ARG A 98 9.32 -7.47 -0.85
N GLY A 99 8.42 -8.28 -1.41
CA GLY A 99 7.19 -7.78 -2.00
C GLY A 99 6.21 -7.36 -0.91
N PHE A 100 6.33 -6.13 -0.42
CA PHE A 100 5.54 -5.62 0.70
C PHE A 100 4.86 -4.30 0.35
N TRP A 101 3.54 -4.31 0.29
CA TRP A 101 2.75 -3.30 -0.39
C TRP A 101 1.87 -2.48 0.56
N LEU A 102 1.48 -1.32 0.06
CA LEU A 102 0.64 -0.37 0.77
C LEU A 102 -0.82 -0.59 0.38
N PHE A 103 -1.69 -0.66 1.39
CA PHE A 103 -3.14 -0.78 1.19
C PHE A 103 -3.89 0.36 1.87
N ALA A 104 -5.10 0.61 1.38
CA ALA A 104 -6.07 1.51 1.97
C ALA A 104 -7.35 0.73 2.30
N ASN A 105 -7.93 0.98 3.47
CA ASN A 105 -9.27 0.49 3.81
C ASN A 105 -10.09 1.63 4.43
N SER A 106 -11.42 1.54 4.34
CA SER A 106 -12.30 2.62 4.82
C SER A 106 -12.56 2.57 6.33
N ASP A 107 -12.32 1.43 6.98
CA ASP A 107 -12.75 1.11 8.35
C ASP A 107 -14.18 1.61 8.65
N TYR A 108 -15.11 1.37 7.71
CA TYR A 108 -16.44 1.97 7.77
C TYR A 108 -17.24 1.37 8.92
N HIS A 109 -17.61 2.21 9.88
CA HIS A 109 -18.49 1.87 11.00
C HIS A 109 -19.82 2.62 10.91
N ALA A 110 -19.81 3.89 10.52
CA ALA A 110 -21.01 4.71 10.37
C ALA A 110 -20.79 5.99 9.54
N ASN A 111 -21.89 6.56 9.01
CA ASN A 111 -21.86 7.77 8.17
C ASN A 111 -21.30 9.04 8.85
N ASP A 112 -21.30 9.10 10.19
CA ASP A 112 -20.95 10.32 10.96
C ASP A 112 -19.43 10.51 11.15
N GLY A 113 -18.62 9.51 10.81
CA GLY A 113 -17.15 9.58 10.94
C GLY A 113 -16.39 8.93 9.78
N ASP A 114 -17.11 8.27 8.88
CA ASP A 114 -16.52 7.51 7.78
C ASP A 114 -17.13 7.91 6.44
N PHE A 115 -16.30 7.80 5.42
CA PHE A 115 -16.75 7.74 4.03
C PHE A 115 -17.21 6.31 3.72
N TYR A 116 -18.16 6.17 2.78
CA TYR A 116 -18.57 4.84 2.32
C TYR A 116 -17.36 4.06 1.79
N PRO A 117 -17.37 2.71 1.88
CA PRO A 117 -16.33 1.89 1.27
C PRO A 117 -16.13 2.26 -0.21
N GLY A 118 -14.91 2.68 -0.57
CA GLY A 118 -14.56 3.10 -1.92
C GLY A 118 -14.99 4.53 -2.31
N GLU A 119 -15.53 5.34 -1.41
CA GLU A 119 -15.85 6.75 -1.69
C GLU A 119 -14.57 7.61 -1.61
N TYR A 120 -13.83 7.53 -0.51
CA TYR A 120 -12.64 8.34 -0.28
C TYR A 120 -11.34 7.56 -0.46
N GLN A 121 -11.26 6.35 0.09
CA GLN A 121 -10.03 5.55 0.13
C GLN A 121 -10.14 4.42 -0.86
N LYS A 122 -9.20 4.33 -1.79
CA LYS A 122 -9.22 3.33 -2.85
C LYS A 122 -7.86 2.66 -2.97
N THR A 123 -7.89 1.34 -3.13
CA THR A 123 -6.76 0.57 -3.63
C THR A 123 -7.11 0.11 -5.03
N TYR A 124 -6.40 0.65 -6.03
CA TYR A 124 -6.49 0.18 -7.40
C TYR A 124 -5.49 -0.95 -7.60
N THR A 125 -5.91 -2.06 -8.20
CA THR A 125 -5.02 -3.18 -8.49
C THR A 125 -5.22 -3.70 -9.91
N HIS A 126 -4.13 -4.11 -10.55
CA HIS A 126 -4.20 -4.69 -11.87
C HIS A 126 -4.66 -6.14 -11.80
N VAL A 127 -5.83 -6.42 -12.40
CA VAL A 127 -6.40 -7.77 -12.47
C VAL A 127 -6.39 -8.24 -13.93
N THR A 128 -6.05 -9.52 -14.14
CA THR A 128 -6.10 -10.15 -15.47
C THR A 128 -7.55 -10.48 -15.88
N GLN A 129 -7.76 -10.89 -17.13
CA GLN A 129 -9.09 -10.96 -17.79
C GLN A 129 -10.21 -11.72 -17.04
N LYS A 130 -9.90 -12.58 -16.06
CA LYS A 130 -10.90 -13.23 -15.21
C LYS A 130 -11.09 -12.42 -13.93
N MET A 131 -12.11 -11.56 -13.89
CA MET A 131 -12.48 -10.84 -12.67
C MET A 131 -13.19 -11.79 -11.69
N ASN A 132 -12.43 -12.42 -10.78
CA ASN A 132 -12.96 -13.18 -9.66
C ASN A 132 -12.18 -12.83 -8.38
N ALA A 133 -12.66 -13.26 -7.22
CA ALA A 133 -12.04 -12.94 -5.93
C ALA A 133 -10.55 -13.33 -5.88
N GLN A 134 -10.20 -14.49 -6.45
CA GLN A 134 -8.81 -14.94 -6.49
C GLN A 134 -7.93 -14.01 -7.33
N ALA A 135 -8.41 -13.56 -8.49
CA ALA A 135 -7.66 -12.67 -9.37
C ALA A 135 -7.44 -11.29 -8.73
N ILE A 136 -8.38 -10.81 -7.92
CA ILE A 136 -8.20 -9.58 -7.12
C ILE A 136 -7.08 -9.77 -6.10
N VAL A 137 -7.11 -10.87 -5.33
CA VAL A 137 -6.07 -11.16 -4.33
C VAL A 137 -4.71 -11.37 -4.99
N ASP A 138 -4.66 -11.99 -6.17
CA ASP A 138 -3.43 -12.15 -6.94
C ASP A 138 -2.88 -10.80 -7.44
N GLY A 139 -3.77 -9.88 -7.86
CA GLY A 139 -3.41 -8.50 -8.19
C GLY A 139 -2.81 -7.77 -6.99
N LEU A 140 -3.47 -7.83 -5.82
CA LEU A 140 -2.98 -7.22 -4.59
C LEU A 140 -1.60 -7.77 -4.20
N ARG A 141 -1.43 -9.09 -4.25
CA ARG A 141 -0.15 -9.78 -3.96
C ARG A 141 0.95 -9.39 -4.93
N SER A 142 0.62 -9.13 -6.20
CA SER A 142 1.60 -8.75 -7.21
C SER A 142 2.27 -7.40 -6.95
N GLY A 143 1.65 -6.53 -6.14
CA GLY A 143 2.13 -5.17 -5.91
C GLY A 143 1.92 -4.24 -7.09
N ASN A 144 1.27 -4.69 -8.18
CA ASN A 144 0.80 -3.82 -9.26
C ASN A 144 -0.48 -3.10 -8.83
N SER A 145 -0.34 -2.33 -7.76
CA SER A 145 -1.42 -1.66 -7.05
C SER A 145 -0.97 -0.26 -6.62
N TRP A 146 -1.92 0.64 -6.44
CA TRP A 146 -1.68 1.96 -5.86
C TRP A 146 -2.86 2.38 -4.99
N VAL A 147 -2.59 3.24 -4.01
CA VAL A 147 -3.59 3.76 -3.08
C VAL A 147 -3.82 5.23 -3.34
N VAL A 148 -5.06 5.67 -3.14
CA VAL A 148 -5.43 7.08 -3.23
C VAL A 148 -6.50 7.44 -2.22
N ASN A 149 -6.39 8.67 -1.73
CA ASN A 149 -7.34 9.32 -0.85
C ASN A 149 -7.99 10.48 -1.59
N GLY A 150 -9.32 10.52 -1.60
CA GLY A 150 -10.13 11.61 -2.12
C GLY A 150 -9.98 11.85 -3.62
N ASP A 151 -9.62 10.81 -4.37
CA ASP A 151 -9.40 10.91 -5.81
C ASP A 151 -8.44 12.03 -6.22
N LEU A 152 -7.39 12.29 -5.42
CA LEU A 152 -6.32 13.24 -5.80
C LEU A 152 -5.73 12.93 -7.18
N ILE A 153 -5.75 11.65 -7.57
CA ILE A 153 -5.53 11.21 -8.93
C ILE A 153 -6.57 10.12 -9.25
N ASP A 154 -7.01 10.05 -10.50
CA ASP A 154 -7.95 9.02 -10.97
C ASP A 154 -7.28 8.04 -11.97
N SER A 155 -6.02 8.30 -12.31
CA SER A 155 -5.22 7.45 -13.19
C SER A 155 -3.74 7.52 -12.81
N LEU A 156 -3.08 6.35 -12.81
CA LEU A 156 -1.65 6.19 -12.65
C LEU A 156 -1.13 5.24 -13.74
N ILE A 157 -0.17 5.72 -14.53
CA ILE A 157 0.62 4.89 -15.43
C ILE A 157 2.07 4.91 -14.94
N PHE A 158 2.56 3.73 -14.58
CA PHE A 158 3.93 3.54 -14.13
C PHE A 158 4.69 2.70 -15.17
N GLN A 159 5.68 3.30 -15.82
CA GLN A 159 6.47 2.65 -16.86
C GLN A 159 7.95 2.68 -16.49
N ASN A 160 8.53 1.51 -16.25
CA ASN A 160 9.96 1.34 -16.12
C ASN A 160 10.57 0.97 -17.47
N ARG A 161 11.46 1.82 -17.99
CA ARG A 161 12.20 1.55 -19.22
C ARG A 161 13.68 1.43 -18.89
N TYR A 162 14.20 0.23 -19.11
CA TYR A 162 15.64 -0.04 -19.09
C TYR A 162 16.15 -0.23 -20.51
N PHE A 163 17.21 0.49 -20.85
CA PHE A 163 17.85 0.43 -22.17
C PHE A 163 19.09 -0.45 -22.10
N ARG A 164 18.95 -1.74 -22.41
CA ARG A 164 20.09 -2.63 -22.66
C ARG A 164 20.22 -2.83 -24.16
N SER A 165 21.26 -2.27 -24.78
CA SER A 165 21.74 -2.62 -26.14
C SER A 165 20.61 -3.06 -27.10
N LYS A 166 19.85 -2.10 -27.65
CA LYS A 166 18.75 -2.32 -28.62
C LYS A 166 17.57 -3.24 -28.19
N ARG A 167 17.55 -3.83 -26.98
CA ARG A 167 16.40 -4.59 -26.44
C ARG A 167 15.70 -3.79 -25.34
N ARG A 168 14.38 -3.62 -25.47
CA ARG A 168 13.51 -3.01 -24.43
C ARG A 168 13.16 -4.08 -23.40
N THR A 169 13.57 -3.87 -22.15
CA THR A 169 12.99 -4.58 -21.00
C THR A 169 12.07 -3.59 -20.28
N CYS A 170 10.80 -3.95 -20.15
CA CYS A 170 9.82 -3.21 -19.35
C CYS A 170 9.52 -4.01 -18.08
N ALA A 171 9.38 -3.33 -16.94
CA ALA A 171 8.83 -3.90 -15.71
C ALA A 171 7.54 -3.16 -15.34
N SER A 172 6.57 -3.90 -14.84
CA SER A 172 5.37 -3.36 -14.18
C SER A 172 5.68 -2.99 -12.73
N MET A 173 4.78 -2.24 -12.09
CA MET A 173 4.82 -2.08 -10.63
C MET A 173 4.79 -3.44 -9.93
N GLY A 174 5.45 -3.51 -8.78
CA GLY A 174 5.55 -4.72 -7.96
C GLY A 174 6.50 -5.81 -8.48
N SER A 175 7.05 -5.67 -9.70
CA SER A 175 8.01 -6.64 -10.24
C SER A 175 9.47 -6.21 -10.06
N ASN A 176 10.36 -7.21 -10.05
CA ASN A 176 11.80 -7.01 -9.94
C ASN A 176 12.44 -6.83 -11.31
N MET A 177 13.40 -5.90 -11.41
CA MET A 177 14.23 -5.71 -12.61
C MET A 177 15.71 -5.80 -12.25
N LEU A 178 16.43 -6.71 -12.89
CA LEU A 178 17.89 -6.81 -12.75
C LEU A 178 18.57 -5.76 -13.62
N ILE A 179 19.42 -4.95 -13.00
CA ILE A 179 20.15 -3.85 -13.65
C ILE A 179 21.63 -3.98 -13.31
N ASN A 180 22.48 -3.80 -14.33
CA ASN A 180 23.93 -3.81 -14.10
C ASN A 180 24.35 -2.51 -13.41
N LYS A 181 25.28 -2.64 -12.45
CA LYS A 181 25.89 -1.49 -11.76
C LYS A 181 26.40 -0.47 -12.78
N GLY A 182 26.06 0.81 -12.57
CA GLY A 182 26.45 1.92 -13.44
C GLY A 182 25.46 2.25 -14.56
N ASN A 183 24.43 1.43 -14.79
CA ASN A 183 23.40 1.75 -15.78
C ASN A 183 22.27 2.60 -15.19
N SER A 184 21.80 3.57 -15.96
CA SER A 184 20.63 4.38 -15.59
C SER A 184 19.32 3.68 -15.90
N ILE A 185 18.31 3.95 -15.07
CA ILE A 185 16.92 3.54 -15.28
C ILE A 185 16.13 4.81 -15.58
N ARG A 186 15.20 4.74 -16.54
CA ARG A 186 14.16 5.78 -16.66
C ARG A 186 12.85 5.24 -16.11
N VAL A 187 12.41 5.82 -15.01
CA VAL A 187 11.07 5.64 -14.47
C VAL A 187 10.19 6.76 -15.00
N THR A 188 9.06 6.42 -15.61
CA THR A 188 8.07 7.39 -16.07
C THR A 188 6.79 7.18 -15.29
N ILE A 189 6.37 8.20 -14.56
CA ILE A 189 5.12 8.23 -13.80
C ILE A 189 4.22 9.26 -14.48
N ILE A 190 3.04 8.82 -14.92
CA ILE A 190 2.03 9.70 -15.47
C ILE A 190 0.83 9.59 -14.55
N VAL A 191 0.41 10.71 -14.00
CA VAL A 191 -0.80 10.81 -13.20
C VAL A 191 -1.81 11.71 -13.90
N ARG A 192 -3.09 11.51 -13.61
CA ARG A 192 -4.15 12.43 -14.02
C ARG A 192 -4.81 13.02 -12.79
N ASP A 193 -4.79 14.34 -12.72
CA ASP A 193 -5.55 15.14 -11.77
C ASP A 193 -6.99 15.29 -12.32
N PRO A 194 -8.01 14.74 -11.63
CA PRO A 194 -9.39 14.88 -12.07
C PRO A 194 -9.86 16.34 -11.98
N GLN A 195 -10.89 16.68 -12.75
CA GLN A 195 -11.45 18.04 -12.74
C GLN A 195 -12.43 18.26 -11.58
N ASP A 196 -12.92 17.18 -10.99
CA ASP A 196 -13.86 17.22 -9.87
C ASP A 196 -13.12 17.55 -8.57
N ALA A 197 -13.83 18.20 -7.65
CA ALA A 197 -13.28 18.49 -6.34
C ALA A 197 -12.97 17.20 -5.58
N ASN A 198 -11.84 17.18 -4.87
CA ASN A 198 -11.53 16.14 -3.91
C ASN A 198 -12.66 16.05 -2.85
N PHE A 199 -13.09 14.83 -2.52
CA PHE A 199 -14.11 14.56 -1.49
C PHE A 199 -13.70 15.01 -0.06
N ASN A 200 -12.44 15.40 0.16
CA ASN A 200 -11.97 15.89 1.44
C ASN A 200 -12.39 17.35 1.68
N THR A 201 -13.37 17.55 2.56
CA THR A 201 -13.76 18.88 3.04
C THR A 201 -12.97 19.36 4.27
N TYR A 202 -12.07 18.53 4.80
CA TYR A 202 -11.31 18.75 6.04
C TYR A 202 -9.84 19.13 5.79
N SER A 203 -9.39 19.18 4.54
CA SER A 203 -8.05 19.68 4.18
C SER A 203 -8.00 20.24 2.77
N SER A 204 -7.34 21.38 2.59
CA SER A 204 -7.05 21.99 1.29
C SER A 204 -5.70 21.48 0.76
N PHE A 205 -5.65 20.30 0.16
CA PHE A 205 -4.47 19.87 -0.59
C PHE A 205 -4.66 20.17 -2.08
N LEU A 206 -3.75 20.97 -2.65
CA LEU A 206 -3.56 21.06 -4.09
C LEU A 206 -2.53 20.00 -4.48
N LEU A 207 -2.74 19.28 -5.59
CA LEU A 207 -1.73 18.37 -6.11
C LEU A 207 -0.52 19.20 -6.60
N LEU A 208 0.50 19.37 -5.76
CA LEU A 208 1.80 19.89 -6.17
C LEU A 208 2.69 18.72 -6.57
N LEU A 209 2.76 18.45 -7.88
CA LEU A 209 3.83 17.63 -8.44
C LEU A 209 5.12 18.44 -8.35
N LEU A 210 6.01 18.08 -7.42
CA LEU A 210 7.39 18.59 -7.34
C LEU A 210 8.28 17.90 -8.37
#